data_AF-A0A5N6R075-F1
#
_entry.id   AF-A0A5N6R075-F1
#
_cell.length_a   1.000
_cell.length_b   1.000
_cell.length_c   1.000
_cell.angle_alpha   90.00
_cell.angle_beta   90.00
_cell.angle_gamma   90.00
#
_symmetry.space_group_name_H-M   'P 1'
#
loop_
_entity.id
_entity.type
_entity.pdbx_description
1 polymer ?
#
loop_
_entity_poly.entity_id
_entity_poly.type
_entity_poly.pdbx_seq_one_letter_code
_entity_poly.pdbx_strand_id
1 'polypeptide(L)'
;MMAQKDPAAAAAQKYKPIQFAVPGTTLGPIQINAFLGGGKIYDALGVHLHHRQAAVVHSDDLPALAPQSQLRGQSGLVALDNGTASKVKSNGLNGFLIFWGGLVRIDIFKVLLETCLTFYGPKALQIHMPTDKADEFYQLIEKKELGVLLVPPTRKERTDDWRGLEIERQLHISFKDVERPACDVAISGLGWICVEPVSKSIKISDPNLEETARELHLTVHVPKPVEIFVRPPLPVAKAGAEWYQYRELTEKEEEARPKRYF
;
A
#
# COMPACT_ATOMS: atom_id res chain seq x y z
N MET A 1 0.13 -13.08 -34.09
CA MET A 1 1.50 -12.50 -34.13
C MET A 1 2.45 -13.11 -33.08
N MET A 2 1.98 -13.62 -31.93
CA MET A 2 2.84 -14.38 -30.99
C MET A 2 3.11 -15.85 -31.42
N ALA A 3 2.17 -16.50 -32.10
CA ALA A 3 2.31 -17.90 -32.54
C ALA A 3 3.39 -18.15 -33.61
N GLN A 4 3.87 -17.11 -34.30
CA GLN A 4 4.95 -17.24 -35.29
C GLN A 4 6.35 -17.22 -34.67
N LYS A 5 6.48 -16.76 -33.41
CA LYS A 5 7.77 -16.55 -32.75
C LYS A 5 8.07 -17.55 -31.64
N ASP A 6 7.09 -18.38 -31.28
CA ASP A 6 7.21 -19.35 -30.20
C ASP A 6 6.53 -20.69 -30.59
N PRO A 7 7.32 -21.73 -30.92
CA PRO A 7 6.82 -23.06 -31.24
C PRO A 7 6.05 -23.71 -30.09
N ALA A 8 6.37 -23.39 -28.83
CA ALA A 8 5.67 -23.90 -27.65
C ALA A 8 4.30 -23.23 -27.52
N ALA A 9 4.20 -21.93 -27.79
CA ALA A 9 2.91 -21.22 -27.84
C ALA A 9 2.03 -21.66 -29.01
N ALA A 10 2.63 -22.01 -30.16
CA ALA A 10 1.91 -22.58 -31.29
C ALA A 10 1.39 -24.00 -30.99
N ALA A 11 2.16 -24.80 -30.25
CA ALA A 11 1.76 -26.15 -29.81
C ALA A 11 0.69 -26.12 -28.70
N ALA A 12 0.67 -25.07 -27.85
CA ALA A 12 -0.34 -24.92 -26.81
C ALA A 12 -1.78 -24.77 -27.35
N GLN A 13 -1.96 -24.37 -28.61
CA GLN A 13 -3.29 -24.38 -29.26
C GLN A 13 -3.86 -25.78 -29.48
N LYS A 14 -3.03 -26.84 -29.49
CA LYS A 14 -3.49 -28.22 -29.73
C LYS A 14 -4.20 -28.84 -28.52
N TYR A 15 -3.97 -28.34 -27.31
CA TYR A 15 -4.57 -28.90 -26.11
C TYR A 15 -5.50 -27.88 -25.47
N LYS A 16 -6.81 -28.12 -25.60
CA LYS A 16 -7.80 -27.40 -24.77
C LYS A 16 -7.50 -27.71 -23.30
N PRO A 17 -7.67 -26.77 -22.36
CA PRO A 17 -7.70 -27.08 -20.94
C PRO A 17 -8.71 -28.22 -20.72
N ILE A 18 -8.24 -29.37 -20.24
CA ILE A 18 -9.09 -30.52 -20.00
C ILE A 18 -9.55 -30.40 -18.55
N GLN A 19 -10.84 -30.13 -18.34
CA GLN A 19 -11.44 -30.31 -17.02
C GLN A 19 -11.63 -31.81 -16.76
N PHE A 20 -11.32 -32.26 -15.55
CA PHE A 20 -11.58 -33.63 -15.13
C PHE A 20 -12.95 -33.71 -14.46
N ALA A 21 -13.81 -34.60 -14.97
CA ALA A 21 -15.15 -34.84 -14.44
C ALA A 21 -15.15 -36.11 -13.57
N VAL A 22 -14.93 -35.96 -12.26
CA VAL A 22 -15.30 -36.96 -11.25
C VAL A 22 -15.71 -36.27 -9.94
N PRO A 23 -16.71 -36.79 -9.22
CA PRO A 23 -17.40 -36.11 -8.14
C PRO A 23 -16.56 -36.19 -6.86
N GLY A 24 -15.99 -35.07 -6.44
CA GLY A 24 -15.04 -35.04 -5.34
C GLY A 24 -14.00 -33.95 -5.54
N THR A 25 -14.49 -32.81 -5.96
CA THR A 25 -13.76 -31.58 -6.21
C THR A 25 -14.62 -30.51 -5.53
N THR A 26 -14.11 -29.32 -5.33
CA THR A 26 -14.23 -28.50 -6.52
C THR A 26 -12.90 -28.06 -7.10
N LEU A 27 -11.83 -28.83 -6.86
CA LEU A 27 -10.90 -29.41 -7.85
C LEU A 27 -9.57 -29.67 -7.15
N GLY A 28 -9.24 -30.95 -6.91
CA GLY A 28 -7.88 -31.34 -6.52
C GLY A 28 -6.84 -30.77 -7.51
N PRO A 29 -5.54 -30.82 -7.18
CA PRO A 29 -4.54 -30.02 -7.87
C PRO A 29 -4.65 -30.11 -9.39
N ILE A 30 -4.89 -28.98 -10.07
CA ILE A 30 -5.12 -28.97 -11.51
C ILE A 30 -3.78 -29.19 -12.20
N GLN A 31 -3.64 -30.32 -12.86
CA GLN A 31 -2.40 -30.67 -13.56
C GLN A 31 -2.37 -30.06 -14.97
N ILE A 32 -1.34 -29.26 -15.24
CA ILE A 32 -1.07 -28.63 -16.53
C ILE A 32 0.19 -29.26 -17.14
N ASN A 33 0.05 -29.87 -18.31
CA ASN A 33 1.17 -30.41 -19.08
C ASN A 33 1.87 -29.26 -19.82
N ALA A 34 2.82 -28.59 -19.16
CA ALA A 34 3.45 -27.37 -19.68
C ALA A 34 4.76 -27.62 -20.44
N PHE A 35 5.38 -28.80 -20.30
CA PHE A 35 6.74 -29.04 -20.80
C PHE A 35 6.79 -30.22 -21.77
N LEU A 36 7.51 -30.04 -22.89
CA LEU A 36 7.75 -31.09 -23.89
C LEU A 36 8.51 -32.29 -23.31
N GLY A 37 9.32 -32.08 -22.27
CA GLY A 37 10.04 -33.14 -21.53
C GLY A 37 9.19 -33.93 -20.52
N GLY A 38 7.86 -33.77 -20.52
CA GLY A 38 6.94 -34.53 -19.66
C GLY A 38 6.75 -33.98 -18.24
N GLY A 39 7.41 -32.87 -17.89
CA GLY A 39 7.17 -32.16 -16.64
C GLY A 39 5.76 -31.56 -16.55
N LYS A 40 5.24 -31.42 -15.32
CA LYS A 40 3.87 -30.98 -15.03
C LYS A 40 3.86 -29.83 -14.03
N ILE A 41 2.95 -28.89 -14.20
CA ILE A 41 2.64 -27.83 -13.23
C ILE A 41 1.34 -28.20 -12.54
N TYR A 42 1.28 -28.01 -11.22
CA TYR A 42 0.08 -28.29 -10.43
C TYR A 42 -0.45 -26.98 -9.84
N ASP A 43 -1.69 -26.64 -10.18
CA ASP A 43 -2.42 -25.58 -9.48
C ASP A 43 -2.83 -26.10 -8.10
N ALA A 44 -2.45 -25.40 -7.05
CA ALA A 44 -2.78 -25.77 -5.68
C ALA A 44 -3.92 -24.90 -5.16
N LEU A 45 -4.69 -25.41 -4.21
CA LEU A 45 -5.77 -24.64 -3.60
C LEU A 45 -5.22 -23.34 -2.99
N GLY A 46 -5.86 -22.22 -3.34
CA GLY A 46 -5.49 -20.92 -2.80
C GLY A 46 -5.66 -20.87 -1.28
N VAL A 47 -4.64 -20.41 -0.57
CA VAL A 47 -4.69 -20.20 0.88
C VAL A 47 -5.28 -18.82 1.17
N HIS A 48 -6.31 -18.78 2.01
CA HIS A 48 -6.87 -17.52 2.50
C HIS A 48 -5.99 -16.93 3.60
N LEU A 49 -5.52 -15.69 3.40
CA LEU A 49 -4.65 -15.00 4.34
C LEU A 49 -5.47 -13.98 5.15
N HIS A 50 -5.78 -14.35 6.39
CA HIS A 50 -6.63 -13.56 7.29
C HIS A 50 -6.06 -12.19 7.64
N HIS A 51 -4.74 -12.02 7.57
CA HIS A 51 -4.06 -10.78 7.92
C HIS A 51 -4.11 -9.70 6.83
N ARG A 52 -4.81 -9.96 5.72
CA ARG A 52 -4.98 -8.99 4.62
C ARG A 52 -6.25 -8.17 4.83
N GLN A 53 -6.19 -6.89 4.48
CA GLN A 53 -7.34 -5.98 4.51
C GLN A 53 -8.58 -6.57 3.79
N ALA A 54 -8.37 -7.20 2.63
CA ALA A 54 -9.42 -7.84 1.84
C ALA A 54 -10.06 -9.07 2.52
N ALA A 55 -9.49 -9.61 3.60
CA ALA A 55 -10.10 -10.68 4.38
C ALA A 55 -11.07 -10.15 5.44
N VAL A 56 -10.95 -8.88 5.82
CA VAL A 56 -11.74 -8.26 6.89
C VAL A 56 -12.91 -7.45 6.33
N VAL A 57 -12.74 -6.94 5.12
CA VAL A 57 -13.72 -6.13 4.43
C VAL A 57 -14.71 -7.05 3.72
N HIS A 58 -16.01 -6.76 3.84
CA HIS A 58 -17.03 -7.61 3.22
C HIS A 58 -17.14 -7.37 1.71
N SER A 59 -17.61 -8.40 1.01
CA SER A 59 -17.64 -8.56 -0.44
C SER A 59 -17.93 -7.30 -1.25
N ASP A 60 -18.88 -6.46 -0.83
CA ASP A 60 -19.33 -5.30 -1.63
C ASP A 60 -18.26 -4.21 -1.73
N ASP A 61 -17.33 -4.19 -0.78
CA ASP A 61 -16.25 -3.22 -0.71
C ASP A 61 -14.92 -3.77 -1.26
N LEU A 62 -14.84 -5.09 -1.52
CA LEU A 62 -13.65 -5.70 -2.14
C LEU A 62 -13.28 -5.09 -3.49
N PRO A 63 -14.22 -4.70 -4.38
CA PRO A 63 -13.88 -4.02 -5.62
C PRO A 63 -13.15 -2.69 -5.40
N ALA A 64 -13.42 -1.98 -4.29
CA ALA A 64 -12.74 -0.71 -3.97
C ALA A 64 -11.29 -0.93 -3.51
N LEU A 65 -11.00 -2.07 -2.89
CA LEU A 65 -9.64 -2.48 -2.51
C LEU A 65 -8.82 -3.00 -3.69
N ALA A 66 -9.45 -3.41 -4.78
CA ALA A 66 -8.76 -3.97 -5.95
C ALA A 66 -8.15 -2.85 -6.82
N PRO A 67 -6.82 -2.84 -7.06
CA PRO A 67 -6.22 -1.90 -7.99
C PRO A 67 -6.70 -2.15 -9.42
N GLN A 68 -7.43 -1.21 -10.01
CA GLN A 68 -7.92 -1.28 -11.40
C GLN A 68 -6.90 -0.77 -12.43
N SER A 69 -5.81 -0.15 -11.96
CA SER A 69 -4.74 0.39 -12.79
C SER A 69 -3.45 0.47 -11.98
N GLN A 70 -2.35 0.83 -12.64
CA GLN A 70 -1.06 1.05 -11.98
C GLN A 70 -1.23 2.05 -10.81
N LEU A 71 -0.73 1.66 -9.64
CA LEU A 71 -0.76 2.51 -8.45
C LEU A 71 0.00 3.81 -8.71
N ARG A 72 -0.63 4.93 -8.34
CA ARG A 72 -0.02 6.26 -8.39
C ARG A 72 0.04 6.80 -6.97
N GLY A 73 1.20 7.37 -6.61
CA GLY A 73 1.37 8.03 -5.32
C GLY A 73 0.40 9.20 -5.18
N GLN A 74 -0.36 9.22 -4.09
CA GLN A 74 -1.22 10.33 -3.69
C GLN A 74 -0.57 10.99 -2.47
N SER A 75 -0.03 12.19 -2.64
CA SER A 75 0.56 12.97 -1.55
C SER A 75 -0.50 13.84 -0.89
N GLY A 76 -0.57 13.81 0.45
CA GLY A 76 -1.58 14.55 1.22
C GLY A 76 -1.56 16.08 1.06
N LEU A 77 -0.51 16.66 0.47
CA LEU A 77 -0.40 18.11 0.27
C LEU A 77 -1.27 18.67 -0.88
N VAL A 78 -1.97 17.84 -1.66
CA VAL A 78 -2.57 18.24 -2.96
C VAL A 78 -4.10 18.45 -2.92
N ALA A 79 -4.76 18.29 -1.78
CA ALA A 79 -6.22 18.50 -1.66
C ALA A 79 -6.62 19.68 -0.76
N LEU A 80 -5.75 20.70 -0.64
CA LEU A 80 -6.17 21.97 -0.05
C LEU A 80 -6.72 22.84 -1.16
N ASP A 81 -8.04 22.78 -1.33
CA ASP A 81 -8.80 23.62 -2.24
C ASP A 81 -8.46 25.12 -2.03
N ASN A 82 -8.57 25.90 -3.10
CA ASN A 82 -7.94 27.21 -3.37
C ASN A 82 -8.22 28.39 -2.39
N GLY A 83 -8.59 28.16 -1.13
CA GLY A 83 -8.83 29.19 -0.12
C GLY A 83 -8.04 29.05 1.18
N THR A 84 -7.37 27.91 1.43
CA THR A 84 -6.81 27.59 2.77
C THR A 84 -5.28 27.47 2.80
N ALA A 85 -4.58 27.82 1.72
CA ALA A 85 -3.11 27.81 1.61
C ALA A 85 -2.37 28.70 2.63
N SER A 86 -3.09 29.48 3.43
CA SER A 86 -2.52 30.42 4.40
C SER A 86 -2.12 29.76 5.74
N LYS A 87 -2.70 28.62 6.11
CA LYS A 87 -2.55 28.06 7.48
C LYS A 87 -1.59 26.87 7.64
N VAL A 88 -1.21 26.22 6.53
CA VAL A 88 -0.20 25.13 6.52
C VAL A 88 1.22 25.67 6.78
N LYS A 89 1.41 27.00 6.78
CA LYS A 89 2.72 27.65 6.78
C LYS A 89 3.47 27.70 8.12
N SER A 90 2.88 27.29 9.25
CA SER A 90 3.58 27.42 10.55
C SER A 90 3.86 26.13 11.32
N ASN A 91 3.06 25.06 11.16
CA ASN A 91 3.14 23.86 12.03
C ASN A 91 3.31 22.51 11.31
N GLY A 92 3.38 22.48 9.98
CA GLY A 92 3.57 21.22 9.21
C GLY A 92 2.39 20.26 9.37
N LEU A 93 2.66 18.95 9.40
CA LEU A 93 1.67 17.88 9.64
C LEU A 93 1.50 17.51 11.14
N ASN A 94 2.01 18.32 12.08
CA ASN A 94 1.91 18.01 13.50
C ASN A 94 0.46 18.07 14.01
N GLY A 95 0.00 17.03 14.69
CA GLY A 95 -1.36 16.93 15.22
C GLY A 95 -2.42 16.53 14.18
N PHE A 96 -2.02 16.22 12.95
CA PHE A 96 -2.96 15.83 11.90
C PHE A 96 -3.43 14.39 12.07
N LEU A 97 -4.70 14.19 11.70
CA LEU A 97 -5.34 12.90 11.57
C LEU A 97 -5.58 12.61 10.09
N ILE A 98 -5.14 11.44 9.61
CA ILE A 98 -5.33 11.03 8.22
C ILE A 98 -6.13 9.73 8.19
N PHE A 99 -7.20 9.72 7.41
CA PHE A 99 -7.99 8.53 7.11
C PHE A 99 -7.74 8.06 5.69
N TRP A 100 -7.60 6.75 5.50
CA TRP A 100 -7.56 6.12 4.20
C TRP A 100 -8.79 5.21 4.03
N GLY A 101 -9.81 5.74 3.37
CA GLY A 101 -11.18 5.25 3.50
C GLY A 101 -11.62 5.25 4.98
N GLY A 102 -12.38 4.25 5.39
CA GLY A 102 -12.67 3.94 6.80
C GLY A 102 -11.85 2.76 7.34
N LEU A 103 -10.78 2.38 6.65
CA LEU A 103 -10.01 1.16 6.93
C LEU A 103 -8.70 1.40 7.66
N VAL A 104 -8.15 2.60 7.55
CA VAL A 104 -6.89 2.98 8.20
C VAL A 104 -7.04 4.38 8.74
N ARG A 105 -6.53 4.57 9.95
CA ARG A 105 -6.39 5.87 10.59
C ARG A 105 -4.92 6.08 10.96
N ILE A 106 -4.41 7.28 10.78
CA ILE A 106 -3.02 7.65 11.06
C ILE A 106 -3.01 8.92 11.88
N ASP A 107 -2.41 8.84 13.06
CA ASP A 107 -2.32 9.93 14.02
C ASP A 107 -0.87 10.42 14.02
N ILE A 108 -0.64 11.69 13.67
CA ILE A 108 0.71 12.27 13.58
C ILE A 108 0.96 13.11 14.82
N PHE A 109 1.86 12.66 15.69
CA PHE A 109 2.18 13.36 16.95
C PHE A 109 3.34 14.33 16.81
N LYS A 110 4.38 13.93 16.08
CA LYS A 110 5.61 14.70 15.91
C LYS A 110 6.15 14.46 14.51
N VAL A 111 6.40 15.52 13.76
CA VAL A 111 6.85 15.46 12.38
C VAL A 111 7.65 16.70 12.00
N LEU A 112 8.66 16.51 11.15
CA LEU A 112 9.41 17.60 10.52
C LEU A 112 8.48 18.35 9.56
N LEU A 113 8.52 19.69 9.56
CA LEU A 113 7.60 20.55 8.81
C LEU A 113 7.48 20.18 7.31
N GLU A 114 8.57 19.67 6.73
CA GLU A 114 8.68 19.35 5.31
C GLU A 114 8.36 17.89 4.96
N THR A 115 8.01 17.06 5.97
CA THR A 115 7.74 15.64 5.75
C THR A 115 6.55 15.47 4.82
N CYS A 116 6.72 14.65 3.79
CA CYS A 116 5.66 14.26 2.90
C CYS A 116 5.29 12.79 3.13
N LEU A 117 3.99 12.53 3.24
CA LEU A 117 3.44 11.17 3.23
C LEU A 117 2.79 10.92 1.87
N THR A 118 3.36 9.96 1.13
CA THR A 118 2.87 9.57 -0.19
C THR A 118 2.22 8.20 -0.11
N PHE A 119 0.92 8.14 -0.37
CA PHE A 119 0.10 6.94 -0.26
C PHE A 119 0.06 6.18 -1.59
N TYR A 120 0.37 4.89 -1.55
CA TYR A 120 0.34 3.98 -2.70
C TYR A 120 -0.68 2.88 -2.46
N GLY A 121 -1.86 3.03 -3.03
CA GLY A 121 -2.91 2.02 -3.00
C GLY A 121 -4.06 2.35 -3.95
N PRO A 122 -5.18 1.62 -3.84
CA PRO A 122 -6.29 1.70 -4.79
C PRO A 122 -6.83 3.13 -4.92
N LYS A 123 -6.93 3.63 -6.16
CA LYS A 123 -7.43 4.99 -6.43
C LYS A 123 -8.86 5.23 -5.95
N ALA A 124 -9.66 4.17 -5.85
CA ALA A 124 -11.03 4.24 -5.35
C ALA A 124 -11.11 4.62 -3.86
N LEU A 125 -10.03 4.41 -3.10
CA LEU A 125 -9.95 4.75 -1.69
C LEU A 125 -9.46 6.17 -1.53
N GLN A 126 -10.33 7.02 -1.02
CA GLN A 126 -10.01 8.43 -0.77
C GLN A 126 -9.19 8.59 0.51
N ILE A 127 -8.35 9.61 0.51
CA ILE A 127 -7.57 10.03 1.67
C ILE A 127 -8.24 11.28 2.23
N HIS A 128 -8.68 11.22 3.48
CA HIS A 128 -9.36 12.32 4.15
C HIS A 128 -8.51 12.85 5.30
N MET A 129 -8.36 14.17 5.37
CA MET A 129 -7.64 14.87 6.43
C MET A 129 -8.57 15.91 7.05
N PRO A 130 -9.28 15.59 8.16
CA PRO A 130 -10.08 16.56 8.88
C PRO A 130 -9.21 17.65 9.53
N THR A 131 -9.70 18.89 9.54
CA THR A 131 -8.98 20.06 10.03
C THR A 131 -9.05 20.21 11.56
N ASP A 132 -7.87 20.37 12.20
CA ASP A 132 -7.47 20.99 13.49
C ASP A 132 -8.40 21.10 14.73
N LYS A 133 -9.55 20.42 14.83
CA LYS A 133 -10.32 20.46 16.08
C LYS A 133 -10.66 19.09 16.66
N ALA A 134 -9.76 18.69 17.54
CA ALA A 134 -9.94 18.09 18.87
C ALA A 134 -10.82 16.83 18.99
N ASP A 135 -10.19 15.75 19.44
CA ASP A 135 -10.65 14.63 20.28
C ASP A 135 -12.14 14.26 20.32
N GLU A 136 -13.02 15.19 20.69
CA GLU A 136 -14.48 15.00 20.66
C GLU A 136 -15.03 14.85 19.23
N PHE A 137 -14.43 15.55 18.27
CA PHE A 137 -14.76 15.46 16.85
C PHE A 137 -14.33 14.12 16.27
N TYR A 138 -13.35 13.42 16.86
CA TYR A 138 -12.87 12.13 16.34
C TYR A 138 -13.85 10.99 16.57
N GLN A 139 -14.38 10.84 17.78
CA GLN A 139 -15.43 9.85 18.02
C GLN A 139 -16.71 10.19 17.26
N LEU A 140 -16.97 11.49 17.06
CA LEU A 140 -18.11 11.97 16.31
C LEU A 140 -17.94 11.71 14.80
N ILE A 141 -16.77 11.99 14.21
CA ILE A 141 -16.44 11.70 12.82
C ILE A 141 -16.44 10.19 12.59
N GLU A 142 -15.75 9.42 13.43
CA GLU A 142 -15.69 7.97 13.27
C GLU A 142 -17.08 7.32 13.36
N LYS A 143 -18.01 7.87 14.16
CA LYS A 143 -19.37 7.34 14.22
C LYS A 143 -20.34 7.94 13.19
N LYS A 144 -20.17 9.20 12.79
CA LYS A 144 -21.09 9.89 11.87
C LYS A 144 -20.67 9.77 10.40
N GLU A 145 -19.38 9.84 10.13
CA GLU A 145 -18.80 9.87 8.78
C GLU A 145 -18.40 8.48 8.27
N LEU A 146 -18.24 7.49 9.16
CA LEU A 146 -17.98 6.10 8.76
C LEU A 146 -19.15 5.54 7.95
N GLY A 147 -18.82 5.06 6.75
CA GLY A 147 -19.80 4.54 5.80
C GLY A 147 -20.62 5.62 5.07
N VAL A 148 -20.34 6.90 5.30
CA VAL A 148 -20.88 8.03 4.51
C VAL A 148 -19.76 8.67 3.70
N LEU A 149 -18.77 9.26 4.38
CA LEU A 149 -17.58 9.84 3.78
C LEU A 149 -16.40 8.85 3.83
N LEU A 150 -16.19 8.22 4.99
CA LEU A 150 -15.13 7.25 5.21
C LEU A 150 -15.61 5.87 4.74
N VAL A 151 -15.49 5.64 3.44
CA VAL A 151 -15.86 4.39 2.77
C VAL A 151 -14.61 3.79 2.14
N PRO A 152 -14.42 2.46 2.21
CA PRO A 152 -15.19 1.43 2.91
C PRO A 152 -14.86 1.38 4.42
N PRO A 153 -15.73 0.79 5.26
CA PRO A 153 -16.90 -0.03 4.95
C PRO A 153 -18.14 0.74 4.45
N THR A 154 -18.88 0.22 3.45
CA THR A 154 -20.11 0.86 2.92
C THR A 154 -21.33 0.60 3.82
N ARG A 155 -22.04 1.67 4.19
CA ARG A 155 -23.19 1.64 5.11
C ARG A 155 -24.47 1.15 4.42
N LYS A 156 -24.80 -0.14 4.53
CA LYS A 156 -26.21 -0.59 4.44
C LYS A 156 -26.62 -1.64 5.49
N GLU A 157 -25.72 -2.50 5.99
CA GLU A 157 -26.07 -3.54 7.00
C GLU A 157 -24.96 -3.79 8.08
N ARG A 158 -23.87 -3.01 8.09
CA ARG A 158 -22.59 -3.38 8.77
C ARG A 158 -22.13 -2.46 9.92
N THR A 159 -22.89 -2.40 11.00
CA THR A 159 -22.41 -1.84 12.29
C THR A 159 -22.25 -2.89 13.38
N ASP A 160 -22.94 -4.03 13.28
CA ASP A 160 -22.96 -5.02 14.38
C ASP A 160 -21.70 -5.91 14.41
N ASP A 161 -21.11 -6.21 13.24
CA ASP A 161 -19.90 -7.05 13.12
C ASP A 161 -18.61 -6.26 12.87
N TRP A 162 -18.70 -4.97 12.52
CA TRP A 162 -17.51 -4.15 12.29
C TRP A 162 -16.90 -3.75 13.64
N ARG A 163 -15.80 -4.41 14.01
CA ARG A 163 -15.13 -4.20 15.29
C ARG A 163 -14.27 -2.93 15.35
N GLY A 164 -14.22 -2.16 14.26
CA GLY A 164 -13.43 -0.94 14.19
C GLY A 164 -11.93 -1.18 14.03
N LEU A 165 -11.16 -0.12 14.26
CA LEU A 165 -9.70 -0.11 14.14
C LEU A 165 -9.04 -0.44 15.49
N GLU A 166 -9.12 -1.71 15.88
CA GLU A 166 -8.69 -2.18 17.21
C GLU A 166 -7.17 -2.20 17.40
N ILE A 167 -6.40 -2.33 16.33
CA ILE A 167 -4.93 -2.46 16.43
C ILE A 167 -4.31 -1.11 16.21
N GLU A 168 -3.55 -0.69 17.20
CA GLU A 168 -2.66 0.46 17.17
C GLU A 168 -1.21 0.00 16.99
N ARG A 169 -0.52 0.62 16.04
CA ARG A 169 0.92 0.46 15.86
C ARG A 169 1.61 1.82 15.93
N GLN A 170 2.29 2.06 17.04
CA GLN A 170 3.16 3.22 17.22
C GLN A 170 4.46 3.02 16.44
N LEU A 171 4.82 4.01 15.62
CA LEU A 171 6.00 4.01 14.77
C LEU A 171 6.86 5.23 15.08
N HIS A 172 8.14 4.96 15.35
CA HIS A 172 9.18 5.97 15.58
C HIS A 172 10.21 5.87 14.46
N ILE A 173 10.18 6.81 13.53
CA ILE A 173 10.97 6.78 12.30
C ILE A 173 12.02 7.89 12.37
N SER A 174 13.29 7.52 12.32
CA SER A 174 14.41 8.47 12.27
C SER A 174 14.85 8.75 10.83
N PHE A 175 15.01 10.02 10.48
CA PHE A 175 15.54 10.45 9.18
C PHE A 175 17.07 10.44 9.19
N LYS A 176 17.66 9.46 8.50
CA LYS A 176 19.13 9.36 8.35
C LYS A 176 19.66 10.20 7.21
N ASP A 177 18.90 10.28 6.14
CA ASP A 177 19.27 10.92 4.87
C ASP A 177 18.04 11.68 4.37
N VAL A 178 18.23 12.96 4.04
CA VAL A 178 17.17 13.87 3.61
C VAL A 178 16.86 13.75 2.12
N GLU A 179 17.73 13.12 1.34
CA GLU A 179 17.60 13.02 -0.12
C GLU A 179 16.81 11.79 -0.57
N ARG A 180 16.62 10.81 0.33
CA ARG A 180 15.88 9.58 0.06
C ARG A 180 14.72 9.38 1.03
N PRO A 181 13.69 8.62 0.64
CA PRO A 181 12.64 8.21 1.56
C PRO A 181 13.21 7.43 2.75
N ALA A 182 12.62 7.60 3.92
CA ALA A 182 13.07 6.92 5.14
C ALA A 182 12.67 5.45 5.16
N CYS A 183 11.41 5.17 4.83
CA CYS A 183 10.83 3.84 4.83
C CYS A 183 9.47 3.81 4.13
N ASP A 184 9.00 2.60 3.83
CA ASP A 184 7.59 2.33 3.54
C ASP A 184 6.92 1.75 4.80
N VAL A 185 5.77 2.31 5.18
CA VAL A 185 4.84 1.69 6.12
C VAL A 185 3.82 0.90 5.29
N ALA A 186 3.95 -0.42 5.28
CA ALA A 186 3.12 -1.31 4.49
C ALA A 186 1.93 -1.83 5.32
N ILE A 187 0.75 -1.83 4.70
CA ILE A 187 -0.51 -2.31 5.28
C ILE A 187 -1.00 -3.48 4.41
N SER A 188 -1.04 -4.67 5.00
CA SER A 188 -1.26 -5.89 4.25
C SER A 188 -2.63 -5.91 3.56
N GLY A 189 -2.64 -6.20 2.26
CA GLY A 189 -3.87 -6.25 1.46
C GLY A 189 -4.46 -4.89 1.07
N LEU A 190 -3.77 -3.78 1.36
CA LEU A 190 -4.19 -2.43 0.97
C LEU A 190 -3.13 -1.73 0.11
N GLY A 191 -1.92 -1.55 0.63
CA GLY A 191 -0.92 -0.70 0.01
C GLY A 191 0.19 -0.30 0.99
N TRP A 192 0.87 0.81 0.71
CA TRP A 192 1.87 1.35 1.62
C TRP A 192 1.91 2.88 1.60
N ILE A 193 2.54 3.44 2.62
CA ILE A 193 2.78 4.87 2.78
C ILE A 193 4.29 5.07 2.74
N CYS A 194 4.76 5.80 1.74
CA CYS A 194 6.15 6.22 1.62
C CYS A 194 6.36 7.46 2.48
N VAL A 195 7.34 7.40 3.38
CA VAL A 195 7.67 8.49 4.29
C VAL A 195 8.91 9.23 3.77
N GLU A 196 8.72 10.48 3.34
CA GLU A 196 9.77 11.29 2.75
C GLU A 196 10.09 12.49 3.68
N PRO A 197 11.36 12.69 4.07
CA PRO A 197 11.75 13.77 5.01
C PRO A 197 11.50 15.17 4.47
N VAL A 198 11.73 15.38 3.17
CA VAL A 198 11.60 16.68 2.50
C VAL A 198 10.73 16.54 1.26
N SER A 199 9.61 17.25 1.21
CA SER A 199 8.84 17.39 -0.02
C SER A 199 9.67 18.14 -1.06
N LYS A 200 10.00 17.49 -2.18
CA LYS A 200 10.75 18.12 -3.29
C LYS A 200 10.06 19.37 -3.86
N SER A 201 8.77 19.56 -3.60
CA SER A 201 8.03 20.78 -3.99
C SER A 201 8.37 22.02 -3.16
N ILE A 202 8.99 21.85 -1.98
CA ILE A 202 9.29 22.94 -1.01
C ILE A 202 10.81 23.28 -1.01
N LYS A 203 11.60 22.78 -1.96
CA LYS A 203 13.05 23.08 -2.05
C LYS A 203 13.41 24.56 -2.34
N ILE A 204 12.48 25.52 -2.29
CA ILE A 204 12.69 26.92 -2.70
C ILE A 204 12.89 27.89 -1.53
N SER A 205 12.64 27.52 -0.26
CA SER A 205 12.73 28.51 0.82
C SER A 205 13.00 27.92 2.20
N ASP A 206 14.26 27.61 2.50
CA ASP A 206 15.00 28.13 3.68
C ASP A 206 16.22 27.24 4.01
N PRO A 207 17.43 27.80 4.10
CA PRO A 207 18.65 27.04 4.39
C PRO A 207 18.89 26.76 5.88
N ASN A 208 17.92 27.01 6.78
CA ASN A 208 18.14 27.04 8.23
C ASN A 208 17.55 25.83 9.00
N LEU A 209 17.41 24.68 8.35
CA LEU A 209 16.75 23.49 8.88
C LEU A 209 17.67 22.59 9.75
N GLU A 210 18.54 23.17 10.59
CA GLU A 210 19.57 22.40 11.31
C GLU A 210 19.14 21.84 12.69
N GLU A 211 18.00 22.22 13.28
CA GLU A 211 17.80 21.89 14.71
C GLU A 211 16.38 21.52 15.14
N THR A 212 15.54 21.00 14.24
CA THR A 212 14.26 20.40 14.65
C THR A 212 14.24 18.91 14.34
N ALA A 213 13.71 18.14 15.29
CA ALA A 213 13.90 16.69 15.40
C ALA A 213 13.78 15.95 14.06
N ARG A 214 14.85 15.23 13.68
CA ARG A 214 14.91 14.31 12.54
C ARG A 214 14.10 13.03 12.77
N GLU A 215 12.91 13.16 13.34
CA GLU A 215 12.08 12.04 13.76
C GLU A 215 10.62 12.28 13.40
N LEU A 216 9.96 11.22 12.98
CA LEU A 216 8.53 11.14 12.76
C LEU A 216 7.93 10.14 13.75
N HIS A 217 6.99 10.61 14.56
CA HIS A 217 6.24 9.81 15.52
C HIS A 217 4.79 9.79 15.05
N LEU A 218 4.31 8.61 14.69
CA LEU A 218 2.93 8.42 14.27
C LEU A 218 2.38 7.11 14.80
N THR A 219 1.06 7.04 14.92
CA THR A 219 0.34 5.80 15.22
C THR A 219 -0.53 5.43 14.03
N VAL A 220 -0.46 4.17 13.59
CA VAL A 220 -1.33 3.62 12.56
C VAL A 220 -2.36 2.69 13.21
N HIS A 221 -3.63 2.94 12.93
CA HIS A 221 -4.76 2.15 13.39
C HIS A 221 -5.35 1.34 12.24
N VAL A 222 -5.53 0.03 12.44
CA VAL A 222 -6.10 -0.92 11.46
C VAL A 222 -7.01 -1.94 12.14
N PRO A 223 -7.85 -2.69 11.39
CA PRO A 223 -8.63 -3.78 11.95
C PRO A 223 -7.76 -4.91 12.50
N LYS A 224 -8.28 -5.63 13.50
CA LYS A 224 -7.51 -6.56 14.33
C LYS A 224 -6.57 -7.56 13.63
N PRO A 225 -6.99 -8.27 12.57
CA PRO A 225 -6.11 -9.24 11.96
C PRO A 225 -5.10 -8.59 11.01
N VAL A 226 -5.29 -7.33 10.60
CA VAL A 226 -4.49 -6.70 9.55
C VAL A 226 -3.08 -6.40 10.05
N GLU A 227 -2.09 -6.88 9.31
CA GLU A 227 -0.69 -6.64 9.62
C GLU A 227 -0.18 -5.29 9.06
N ILE A 228 0.57 -4.59 9.90
CA ILE A 228 1.34 -3.39 9.54
C ILE A 228 2.82 -3.70 9.77
N PHE A 229 3.66 -3.38 8.80
CA PHE A 229 5.11 -3.52 8.94
C PHE A 229 5.87 -2.41 8.22
N VAL A 230 7.06 -2.12 8.73
CA VAL A 230 7.97 -1.14 8.13
C VAL A 230 9.02 -1.87 7.31
N ARG A 231 9.28 -1.39 6.10
CA ARG A 231 10.30 -1.95 5.21
C ARG A 231 11.14 -0.84 4.57
N PRO A 232 12.30 -1.17 3.97
CA PRO A 232 13.02 -0.24 3.13
C PRO A 232 12.13 0.29 1.99
N PRO A 233 12.27 1.57 1.62
CA PRO A 233 11.42 2.17 0.60
C PRO A 233 11.62 1.47 -0.75
N LEU A 234 10.53 1.22 -1.47
CA LEU A 234 10.63 0.75 -2.84
C LEU A 234 11.04 1.89 -3.78
N PRO A 235 11.94 1.64 -4.76
CA PRO A 235 12.35 2.65 -5.74
C PRO A 235 11.28 2.84 -6.82
N VAL A 236 10.12 3.37 -6.43
CA VAL A 236 8.97 3.60 -7.30
C VAL A 236 8.92 5.07 -7.74
N ALA A 237 8.22 5.31 -8.86
CA ALA A 237 8.07 6.61 -9.51
C ALA A 237 9.40 7.24 -10.00
N LYS A 238 9.31 8.44 -10.58
CA LYS A 238 10.48 9.15 -11.15
C LYS A 238 11.55 9.45 -10.09
N ALA A 239 11.14 9.69 -8.85
CA ALA A 239 12.04 9.95 -7.74
C ALA A 239 12.88 8.73 -7.33
N GLY A 240 12.36 7.51 -7.52
CA GLY A 240 13.08 6.27 -7.23
C GLY A 240 14.41 6.17 -7.98
N ALA A 241 14.44 6.61 -9.25
CA ALA A 241 15.65 6.57 -10.08
C ALA A 241 16.76 7.52 -9.62
N GLU A 242 16.44 8.55 -8.83
CA GLU A 242 17.41 9.56 -8.40
C GLU A 242 18.25 9.09 -7.21
N TRP A 243 17.65 8.30 -6.31
CA TRP A 243 18.33 7.84 -5.08
C TRP A 243 18.64 6.34 -5.10
N TYR A 244 17.92 5.54 -5.89
CA TYR A 244 18.16 4.10 -5.97
C TYR A 244 19.30 3.81 -6.94
N GLN A 245 20.45 3.46 -6.38
CA GLN A 245 21.58 2.98 -7.14
C GLN A 245 21.43 1.48 -7.36
N TYR A 246 21.29 1.06 -8.62
CA TYR A 246 21.43 -0.34 -8.99
C TYR A 246 22.84 -0.79 -8.65
N ARG A 247 22.97 -1.68 -7.67
CA ARG A 247 24.23 -2.35 -7.40
C ARG A 247 24.36 -3.52 -8.37
N GLU A 248 25.40 -3.49 -9.18
CA GLU A 248 25.80 -4.68 -9.95
C GLU A 248 26.17 -5.79 -8.97
N LEU A 249 25.73 -7.01 -9.29
CA LEU A 249 26.09 -8.19 -8.51
C LEU A 249 27.60 -8.40 -8.62
N THR A 250 28.21 -8.82 -7.53
CA THR A 250 29.60 -9.29 -7.59
C THR A 250 29.68 -10.59 -8.38
N GLU A 251 30.84 -10.88 -9.00
CA GLU A 251 31.07 -12.13 -9.75
C GLU A 251 30.65 -13.38 -8.94
N LYS A 252 30.91 -13.37 -7.62
CA LYS A 252 30.52 -14.44 -6.69
C LYS A 252 29.00 -14.61 -6.56
N GLU A 253 28.27 -13.50 -6.49
CA GLU A 253 26.80 -13.52 -6.39
C GLU A 253 26.16 -13.92 -7.72
N GLU A 254 26.79 -13.54 -8.84
CA GLU A 254 26.37 -13.92 -10.18
C GLU A 254 26.59 -15.42 -10.44
N GLU A 255 27.73 -15.98 -10.02
CA GLU A 255 28.01 -17.42 -10.10
C GLU A 255 27.06 -18.26 -9.22
N ALA A 256 26.65 -17.73 -8.07
CA ALA A 256 25.72 -18.38 -7.14
C ALA A 256 24.26 -18.36 -7.62
N ARG A 257 23.93 -17.60 -8.67
CA ARG A 257 22.56 -17.60 -9.20
C ARG A 257 22.21 -18.96 -9.78
N PRO A 258 20.93 -19.39 -9.65
CA PRO A 258 20.44 -20.57 -10.34
C PRO A 258 20.69 -20.44 -11.85
N LYS A 259 21.60 -21.26 -12.38
CA LYS A 259 21.90 -21.29 -13.80
C LYS A 259 20.69 -21.87 -14.53
N ARG A 260 20.11 -21.09 -15.44
CA ARG A 260 19.07 -21.60 -16.35
C ARG A 260 19.77 -22.42 -17.43
N TYR A 261 19.67 -23.74 -17.31
CA TYR A 261 20.02 -24.64 -18.39
C TYR A 261 18.84 -24.66 -19.36
N PHE A 262 19.09 -24.30 -20.63
CA PHE A 262 18.11 -24.36 -21.71
C PHE A 262 18.20 -25.69 -22.44
#